data_AF-K2EN49-F1
#
_entry.id   AF-K2EN49-F1
#
_cell.length_a   1.000
_cell.length_b   1.000
_cell.length_c   1.000
_cell.angle_alpha   90.00
_cell.angle_beta   90.00
_cell.angle_gamma   90.00
#
_symmetry.space_group_name_H-M   'P 1'
#
loop_
_entity.id
_entity.type
_entity.pdbx_description
1 polymer ?
#
loop_
_entity_poly.entity_id
_entity_poly.type
_entity_poly.pdbx_seq_one_letter_code
_entity_poly.pdbx_strand_id
1 'polypeptide(L)' 'MPNYLPIGYIQGKYRFGFHAIPYHMDGNGNIYSRDPNTMGSPATGGCIQLSPKDAEELFNWARVDMPVYVYD' A
#
# COMPACT_ATOMS: atom_id res chain seq x y z
N MET A 1 2.09 8.04 -2.56
CA MET A 1 2.30 6.62 -2.88
C MET A 1 1.56 6.34 -4.18
N PRO A 2 2.24 5.92 -5.25
CA PRO A 2 1.56 5.45 -6.45
C PRO A 2 0.66 4.24 -6.11
N ASN A 3 -0.44 4.07 -6.85
CA ASN A 3 -1.35 2.93 -6.75
C ASN A 3 -1.95 2.70 -5.35
N TYR A 4 -2.31 3.79 -4.66
CA TYR A 4 -2.95 3.73 -3.35
C TYR A 4 -4.47 3.57 -3.49
N LEU A 5 -5.02 2.54 -2.85
CA LEU A 5 -6.47 2.28 -2.77
C LEU A 5 -6.93 2.37 -1.32
N PRO A 6 -7.55 3.48 -0.88
CA PRO A 6 -8.08 3.60 0.47
C PRO A 6 -9.32 2.72 0.64
N ILE A 7 -9.38 1.97 1.74
CA ILE A 7 -10.54 1.11 2.07
C ILE A 7 -11.27 1.55 3.35
N GLY A 8 -10.70 2.49 4.11
CA GLY A 8 -11.36 3.02 5.29
C GLY A 8 -10.47 3.93 6.15
N TYR A 9 -10.95 4.15 7.38
CA TYR A 9 -10.27 4.94 8.41
C TYR A 9 -10.11 4.15 9.71
N ILE A 10 -8.92 4.20 10.30
CA ILE A 10 -8.63 3.78 11.66
C ILE A 10 -8.85 4.99 12.58
N GLN A 11 -9.62 4.78 13.66
CA GLN A 11 -9.95 5.82 14.66
C GLN A 11 -10.55 7.11 14.04
N GLY A 12 -11.26 6.99 12.91
CA GLY A 12 -11.88 8.13 12.22
C GLY A 12 -10.91 9.15 11.63
N LYS A 13 -9.60 8.92 11.71
CA LYS A 13 -8.57 9.91 11.33
C LYS A 13 -7.53 9.35 10.36
N TYR A 14 -7.09 8.12 10.55
CA TYR A 14 -5.96 7.56 9.79
C TYR A 14 -6.48 6.70 8.65
N ARG A 15 -6.20 7.08 7.39
CA ARG A 15 -6.59 6.26 6.24
C ARG A 15 -5.75 4.99 6.17
N PHE A 16 -6.37 3.87 5.83
CA PHE A 16 -5.69 2.62 5.53
C PHE A 16 -6.23 2.02 4.24
N GLY A 17 -5.44 1.15 3.62
CA GLY A 17 -5.74 0.62 2.30
C GLY A 17 -4.61 -0.20 1.70
N PHE A 18 -4.75 -0.52 0.42
CA PHE A 18 -3.71 -1.19 -0.35
C PHE A 18 -2.71 -0.18 -0.90
N HIS A 19 -1.42 -0.50 -0.85
CA HIS A 19 -0.39 0.28 -1.53
C HIS A 19 0.81 -0.57 -1.91
N ALA A 20 1.54 -0.12 -2.94
CA ALA A 20 2.87 -0.64 -3.25
C ALA A 20 3.85 -0.39 -2.08
N ILE A 21 4.88 -1.22 -1.96
CA ILE A 21 6.05 -0.92 -1.12
C ILE A 21 6.51 0.52 -1.42
N PRO A 22 6.59 1.41 -0.42
CA PRO A 22 6.98 2.79 -0.67
C PRO A 22 8.42 2.85 -1.17
N TYR A 23 8.67 3.68 -2.18
CA TYR A 23 10.02 4.01 -2.60
C TYR A 23 10.63 5.05 -1.67
N HIS A 24 11.92 4.88 -1.35
CA HIS A 24 12.76 5.94 -0.81
C HIS A 24 13.49 6.63 -1.95
N MET A 25 13.67 7.94 -1.81
CA MET A 25 14.55 8.72 -2.68
C MET A 25 15.73 9.17 -1.83
N ASP A 26 16.96 8.82 -2.22
CA ASP A 26 18.15 9.34 -1.54
C ASP A 26 18.35 10.84 -1.85
N GLY A 27 19.36 11.45 -1.22
CA GLY A 27 19.72 12.85 -1.46
C GLY A 27 20.21 13.17 -2.88
N ASN A 28 20.44 12.15 -3.71
CA ASN A 28 20.87 12.27 -5.10
C ASN A 28 19.71 12.04 -6.09
N GLY A 29 18.48 11.83 -5.59
CA GLY A 29 17.31 11.59 -6.42
C GLY A 29 17.16 10.14 -6.89
N ASN A 30 17.98 9.20 -6.41
CA ASN A 30 17.83 7.79 -6.77
C ASN A 30 16.63 7.21 -6.03
N ILE A 31 15.68 6.68 -6.78
CA ILE A 31 14.51 5.99 -6.26
C ILE A 31 14.88 4.53 -6.03
N TYR A 32 14.86 4.07 -4.79
CA TYR A 32 15.00 2.67 -4.44
C TYR A 32 13.78 2.22 -3.63
N SER A 33 13.31 1.00 -3.87
CA SER A 33 12.26 0.43 -3.03
C SER A 33 12.77 0.37 -1.59
N ARG A 34 11.93 0.70 -0.60
CA ARG A 34 12.19 0.26 0.78
C ARG A 34 12.44 -1.26 0.73
N ASP A 35 13.34 -1.75 1.57
CA ASP A 35 13.74 -3.16 1.59
C ASP A 35 12.48 -4.06 1.46
N PRO A 36 12.42 -4.97 0.46
CA PRO A 36 11.34 -5.93 0.31
C PRO A 36 10.97 -6.67 1.62
N ASN A 37 11.91 -6.75 2.58
CA ASN A 37 11.73 -7.32 3.92
C ASN A 37 10.66 -6.65 4.79
N THR A 38 10.03 -5.54 4.39
CA THR A 38 8.89 -5.02 5.17
C THR A 38 7.58 -5.76 4.87
N MET A 39 7.53 -6.62 3.84
CA MET A 39 6.36 -7.43 3.53
C MET A 39 6.03 -8.37 4.70
N GLY A 40 4.80 -8.34 5.19
CA GLY A 40 4.38 -9.13 6.36
C GLY A 40 4.92 -8.66 7.71
N SER A 41 5.73 -7.60 7.75
CA SER A 41 6.19 -6.98 8.99
C SER A 41 5.16 -5.96 9.52
N PRO A 42 5.12 -5.67 10.83
CA PRO A 42 4.23 -4.65 11.42
C PRO A 42 4.70 -3.21 11.14
N ALA A 43 5.08 -2.91 9.89
CA ALA A 43 5.70 -1.64 9.49
C ALA A 43 4.77 -0.69 8.71
N THR A 44 3.52 -1.10 8.44
CA THR A 44 2.59 -0.40 7.53
C THR A 44 1.50 0.40 8.24
N GLY A 45 1.44 0.36 9.57
CA GLY A 45 0.47 1.12 10.37
C GLY A 45 -1.00 0.72 10.12
N GLY A 46 -1.25 -0.53 9.69
CA GLY A 46 -2.58 -1.06 9.38
C GLY A 46 -2.91 -1.11 7.88
N CYS A 47 -2.03 -0.64 7.00
CA CYS A 47 -2.19 -0.82 5.56
C CYS A 47 -1.78 -2.24 5.10
N ILE A 48 -2.31 -2.63 3.95
CA ILE A 48 -1.95 -3.88 3.27
C ILE A 48 -0.93 -3.53 2.18
N GLN A 49 0.33 -3.89 2.43
CA GLN A 49 1.41 -3.62 1.49
C GLN A 49 1.45 -4.73 0.42
N LEU A 50 1.69 -4.32 -0.83
CA LEU A 50 1.78 -5.19 -2.00
C LEU A 50 3.11 -4.97 -2.73
N SER A 51 3.51 -5.93 -3.56
CA SER A 51 4.59 -5.67 -4.52
C SER A 51 4.17 -4.54 -5.48
N PRO A 52 5.11 -3.79 -6.09
CA PRO A 52 4.75 -2.74 -7.04
C PRO A 52 3.87 -3.22 -8.19
N LYS A 53 4.14 -4.42 -8.72
CA LYS A 53 3.37 -5.03 -9.80
C LYS A 53 1.95 -5.38 -9.36
N ASP A 54 1.79 -6.03 -8.20
CA ASP A 54 0.47 -6.43 -7.71
C ASP A 54 -0.36 -5.20 -7.33
N ALA A 55 0.27 -4.16 -6.79
CA ALA A 55 -0.40 -2.90 -6.49
C ALA A 55 -0.93 -2.22 -7.77
N GLU A 56 -0.15 -2.23 -8.85
CA GLU A 56 -0.59 -1.71 -10.16
C GLU A 56 -1.73 -2.53 -10.75
N GLU A 57 -1.59 -3.86 -10.73
CA GLU A 57 -2.63 -4.78 -11.23
C GLU A 57 -3.95 -4.60 -10.46
N LEU A 58 -3.88 -4.56 -9.14
CA LEU A 58 -5.04 -4.32 -8.28
C LEU A 58 -5.65 -2.94 -8.53
N PHE A 59 -4.83 -1.89 -8.64
CA PHE A 59 -5.31 -0.52 -8.88
C PHE A 59 -6.06 -0.39 -10.20
N ASN A 60 -5.57 -1.05 -11.25
CA ASN A 60 -6.21 -1.03 -12.57
C ASN A 60 -7.45 -1.92 -12.64
N TRP A 61 -7.51 -3.01 -11.86
CA TRP A 61 -8.65 -3.92 -11.81
C TRP A 61 -9.79 -3.43 -10.90
N ALA A 62 -9.45 -2.80 -9.78
CA ALA A 62 -10.42 -2.38 -8.77
C ALA A 62 -11.33 -1.24 -9.27
N ARG A 63 -12.56 -1.23 -8.78
CA ARG A 63 -13.53 -0.14 -8.98
C ARG A 63 -13.94 0.47 -7.66
N VAL A 64 -14.34 1.74 -7.68
CA VAL A 64 -14.99 2.38 -6.53
C VAL A 64 -16.21 1.55 -6.12
N ASP A 65 -16.47 1.44 -4.82
CA ASP A 65 -17.54 0.64 -4.19
C ASP A 65 -17.38 -0.89 -4.31
N MET A 66 -16.23 -1.39 -4.78
CA MET A 66 -15.93 -2.81 -4.68
C MET A 66 -15.77 -3.23 -3.21
N PRO A 67 -16.48 -4.26 -2.73
CA PRO A 67 -16.36 -4.70 -1.35
C PRO A 67 -15.00 -5.36 -1.11
N VAL A 68 -14.40 -5.04 0.03
CA VAL A 68 -13.14 -5.62 0.50
C VAL A 68 -13.40 -6.38 1.79
N TYR A 69 -13.04 -7.67 1.81
CA TYR A 69 -13.15 -8.52 2.98
C TYR A 69 -11.75 -8.88 3.47
N VAL A 70 -11.45 -8.55 4.73
CA VAL A 70 -10.20 -8.89 5.42
C VAL A 70 -10.55 -9.78 6.60
N TYR A 71 -9.96 -10.96 6.65
CA TYR A 71 -10.18 -12.00 7.66
C TYR A 71 -8.86 -12.72 7.97
N ASP A 72 -8.86 -13.53 9.02
CA ASP A 72 -7.73 -14.31 9.55
C ASP A 72 -7.52 -15.66 8.86
#